data_AF-A0A8J8BEC6-F1
#
_entry.id   AF-A0A8J8BEC6-F1
#
_cell.length_a   1.000
_cell.length_b   1.000
_cell.length_c   1.000
_cell.angle_alpha   90.00
_cell.angle_beta   90.00
_cell.angle_gamma   90.00
#
_symmetry.space_group_name_H-M   'P 1'
#
loop_
_entity.id
_entity.type
_entity.pdbx_description
1 polymer ?
#
loop_
_entity_poly.entity_id
_entity_poly.type
_entity_poly.pdbx_seq_one_letter_code
_entity_poly.pdbx_strand_id
1 'polypeptide(L)'
;AHTPAPTAPHTPGAENEWAGALALLANEGTLERAELLDRCLAKLLRGDRPANLRGFGLLTERLAPDNDEVASRLATYVALAARGAGPCARLAQNALRELDDAGRLGSVTLAELSKAVLARPERSLVAAQLSWVDTAVRRDSSRAPELLNATSAAFAHPAVTVQERALRVVIRHLRHLDTTQTAALQDAARQLDAVLRDEATRVLGGNATTAAASQTPPALLPPY
;
A
#
# COMPACT_ATOMS: atom_id res chain seq x y z
N ALA A 1 7.82 -30.71 51.43
CA ALA A 1 7.69 -29.40 50.77
C ALA A 1 8.85 -29.24 49.80
N HIS A 2 8.60 -29.33 48.49
CA HIS A 2 9.63 -29.23 47.46
C HIS A 2 9.70 -27.76 47.03
N THR A 3 10.76 -27.06 47.44
CA THR A 3 10.98 -25.66 47.05
C THR A 3 11.49 -25.64 45.61
N PRO A 4 10.79 -24.98 44.66
CA PRO A 4 11.29 -24.88 43.30
C PRO A 4 12.53 -23.97 43.27
N ALA A 5 13.54 -24.37 42.49
CA ALA A 5 14.76 -23.60 42.28
C ALA A 5 14.45 -22.25 41.60
N PRO A 6 15.22 -21.19 41.91
CA PRO A 6 15.02 -19.88 41.29
C PRO A 6 15.33 -19.96 39.79
N THR A 7 14.35 -19.61 38.97
CA THR A 7 14.54 -19.34 37.54
C THR A 7 15.58 -18.24 37.38
N ALA A 8 16.68 -18.57 36.70
CA ALA A 8 17.73 -17.60 36.39
C ALA A 8 17.14 -16.40 35.63
N PRO A 9 17.61 -15.16 35.88
CA PRO A 9 17.13 -13.98 35.19
C PRO A 9 17.46 -14.09 33.69
N HIS A 10 16.44 -13.92 32.84
CA HIS A 10 16.62 -13.73 31.40
C HIS A 10 17.59 -12.56 31.18
N THR A 11 18.78 -12.84 30.64
CA THR A 11 19.73 -11.80 30.26
C THR A 11 19.11 -10.95 29.14
N PRO A 12 18.87 -9.64 29.32
CA PRO A 12 18.09 -8.82 28.38
C PRO A 12 18.77 -8.48 27.03
N GLY A 13 19.72 -9.30 26.55
CA GLY A 13 20.45 -9.10 25.28
C GLY A 13 20.21 -10.18 24.21
N ALA A 14 19.81 -11.40 24.60
CA ALA A 14 19.96 -12.60 23.77
C ALA A 14 18.84 -12.88 22.75
N GLU A 15 17.76 -12.09 22.75
CA GLU A 15 16.63 -12.35 21.85
C GLU A 15 16.94 -11.90 20.42
N ASN A 16 17.17 -12.87 19.53
CA ASN A 16 17.42 -12.69 18.10
C ASN A 16 18.82 -12.17 17.72
N GLU A 17 19.83 -12.33 18.58
CA GLU A 17 21.24 -12.07 18.22
C GLU A 17 21.69 -12.88 16.99
N TRP A 18 21.09 -14.07 16.79
CA TRP A 18 21.29 -14.89 15.61
C TRP A 18 21.04 -14.13 14.30
N ALA A 19 20.09 -13.19 14.27
CA ALA A 19 19.80 -12.41 13.08
C ALA A 19 20.97 -11.49 12.71
N GLY A 20 21.64 -10.91 13.71
CA GLY A 20 22.86 -10.12 13.51
C GLY A 20 24.02 -10.98 13.03
N ALA A 21 24.23 -12.14 13.65
CA ALA A 21 25.29 -13.07 13.26
C ALA A 21 25.12 -13.58 11.83
N LEU A 22 23.90 -13.96 11.41
CA LEU A 22 23.65 -14.39 10.03
C LEU A 22 23.86 -13.26 9.01
N ALA A 23 23.47 -12.02 9.34
CA ALA A 23 23.72 -10.88 8.47
C ALA A 23 25.21 -10.60 8.30
N LEU A 24 26.01 -10.70 9.38
CA LEU A 24 27.47 -10.56 9.31
C LEU A 24 28.09 -11.66 8.42
N LEU A 25 27.72 -12.92 8.64
CA LEU A 25 28.22 -14.03 7.84
C LEU A 25 27.84 -13.92 6.35
N ALA A 26 26.66 -13.37 6.04
CA ALA A 26 26.27 -13.10 4.66
C ALA A 26 27.09 -11.96 4.04
N ASN A 27 27.37 -10.90 4.81
CA ASN A 27 28.21 -9.78 4.36
C ASN A 27 29.68 -10.19 4.16
N GLU A 28 30.18 -11.13 4.96
CA GLU A 28 31.50 -11.73 4.81
C GLU A 28 31.57 -12.75 3.65
N GLY A 29 30.44 -13.08 3.01
CA GLY A 29 30.35 -14.06 1.94
C GLY A 29 30.43 -15.52 2.40
N THR A 30 30.41 -15.78 3.72
CA THR A 30 30.38 -17.14 4.28
C THR A 30 29.03 -17.81 4.05
N LEU A 31 27.95 -17.03 4.06
CA LEU A 31 26.61 -17.48 3.67
C LEU A 31 26.21 -16.85 2.34
N GLU A 32 25.53 -17.62 1.50
CA GLU A 32 24.96 -17.12 0.26
C GLU A 32 23.79 -16.16 0.59
N ARG A 33 24.00 -14.87 0.30
CA ARG A 33 23.11 -13.78 0.71
C ARG A 33 21.74 -13.89 0.06
N ALA A 34 21.67 -14.25 -1.22
CA ALA A 34 20.41 -14.35 -1.94
C ALA A 34 19.53 -15.47 -1.36
N GLU A 35 20.10 -16.64 -1.11
CA GLU A 35 19.44 -17.80 -0.51
C GLU A 35 18.96 -17.49 0.91
N LEU A 36 19.79 -16.82 1.71
CA LEU A 36 19.41 -16.40 3.05
C LEU A 36 18.20 -15.46 3.03
N LEU A 37 18.21 -14.47 2.13
CA LEU A 37 17.10 -13.54 1.94
C LEU A 37 15.83 -14.27 1.46
N ASP A 38 15.95 -15.17 0.48
CA ASP A 38 14.83 -15.93 -0.06
C ASP A 38 14.16 -16.80 1.00
N ARG A 39 14.95 -17.51 1.81
CA ARG A 39 14.44 -18.32 2.93
C ARG A 39 13.78 -17.45 3.99
N CYS A 40 14.36 -16.29 4.29
CA CYS A 40 13.81 -15.35 5.26
C CYS A 40 12.45 -14.81 4.80
N LEU A 41 12.36 -14.32 3.56
CA LEU A 41 11.11 -13.82 2.99
C LEU A 41 10.05 -14.91 2.87
N ALA A 42 10.43 -16.13 2.48
CA ALA A 42 9.51 -17.27 2.45
C ALA A 42 8.95 -17.60 3.84
N LYS A 43 9.76 -17.50 4.90
CA LYS A 43 9.30 -17.68 6.29
C LYS A 43 8.34 -16.56 6.72
N LEU A 44 8.68 -15.29 6.44
CA LEU A 44 7.82 -14.15 6.75
C LEU A 44 6.46 -14.25 6.04
N LEU A 45 6.48 -14.69 4.79
CA LEU A 45 5.29 -14.82 3.96
C LEU A 45 4.41 -16.01 4.33
N ARG A 46 5.01 -17.10 4.82
CA ARG A 46 4.28 -18.24 5.39
C ARG A 46 3.55 -17.85 6.68
N GLY A 47 4.08 -16.87 7.40
CA GLY A 47 3.55 -16.42 8.68
C GLY A 47 3.89 -17.36 9.83
N ASP A 48 3.70 -16.85 11.04
CA ASP A 48 3.86 -17.54 12.33
C ASP A 48 3.29 -16.61 13.43
N ARG A 49 3.43 -17.00 14.70
CA ARG A 49 3.21 -16.10 15.84
C ARG A 49 4.18 -14.91 15.77
N PRO A 50 3.76 -13.69 16.15
CA PRO A 50 4.60 -12.49 16.04
C PRO A 50 6.00 -12.61 16.66
N ALA A 51 6.11 -13.27 17.81
CA ALA A 51 7.40 -13.51 18.48
C ALA A 51 8.38 -14.31 17.60
N ASN A 52 7.89 -15.31 16.87
CA ASN A 52 8.71 -16.15 16.00
C ASN A 52 9.15 -15.43 14.72
N LEU A 53 8.37 -14.44 14.25
CA LEU A 53 8.70 -13.67 13.05
C LEU A 53 9.66 -12.51 13.31
N ARG A 54 9.76 -12.05 14.57
CA ARG A 54 10.56 -10.88 14.95
C ARG A 54 12.02 -10.98 14.50
N GLY A 55 12.66 -12.13 14.72
CA GLY A 55 14.05 -12.34 14.31
C GLY A 55 14.25 -12.36 12.80
N PHE A 56 13.29 -12.86 12.02
CA PHE A 56 13.34 -12.82 10.55
C PHE A 56 13.12 -11.40 10.00
N GLY A 57 12.24 -10.61 10.63
CA GLY A 57 12.10 -9.19 10.33
C GLY A 57 13.41 -8.44 10.57
N LEU A 58 14.01 -8.64 11.74
CA LEU A 58 15.31 -8.06 12.09
C LEU A 58 16.42 -8.50 11.13
N LEU A 59 16.47 -9.79 10.75
CA LEU A 59 17.43 -10.28 9.77
C LEU A 59 17.26 -9.56 8.42
N THR A 60 16.03 -9.40 7.95
CA THR A 60 15.76 -8.70 6.69
C THR A 60 16.18 -7.23 6.77
N GLU A 61 15.87 -6.55 7.87
CA GLU A 61 16.33 -5.16 8.11
C GLU A 61 17.86 -5.05 8.15
N ARG A 62 18.54 -6.03 8.76
CA ARG A 62 20.02 -6.06 8.88
C ARG A 62 20.72 -6.42 7.59
N LEU A 63 20.12 -7.28 6.78
CA LEU A 63 20.60 -7.54 5.42
C LEU A 63 20.49 -6.26 4.59
N ALA A 64 19.48 -5.42 4.84
CA ALA A 64 19.20 -4.20 4.10
C ALA A 64 19.21 -4.43 2.57
N PRO A 65 18.22 -5.18 2.03
CA PRO A 65 18.18 -5.53 0.63
C PRO A 65 18.19 -4.28 -0.25
N ASP A 66 19.05 -4.26 -1.26
CA ASP A 66 19.08 -3.15 -2.20
C ASP A 66 17.94 -3.22 -3.23
N ASN A 67 17.84 -2.19 -4.07
CA ASN A 67 16.79 -2.11 -5.08
C ASN A 67 16.85 -3.26 -6.12
N ASP A 68 18.03 -3.82 -6.41
CA ASP A 68 18.17 -4.96 -7.32
C ASP A 68 17.67 -6.26 -6.67
N GLU A 69 18.00 -6.46 -5.40
CA GLU A 69 17.54 -7.60 -4.61
C GLU A 69 16.02 -7.57 -4.41
N VAL A 70 15.45 -6.39 -4.14
CA VAL A 70 14.00 -6.18 -4.02
C VAL A 70 13.30 -6.37 -5.37
N ALA A 71 13.83 -5.78 -6.45
CA ALA A 71 13.26 -5.94 -7.79
C ALA A 71 13.24 -7.40 -8.24
N SER A 72 14.31 -8.15 -7.96
CA SER A 72 14.41 -9.59 -8.26
C SER A 72 13.36 -10.43 -7.51
N ARG A 73 12.82 -9.88 -6.41
CA ARG A 73 11.86 -10.53 -5.50
C ARG A 73 10.52 -9.78 -5.43
N LEU A 74 10.22 -8.97 -6.44
CA LEU A 74 9.08 -8.06 -6.44
C LEU A 74 7.76 -8.75 -6.06
N ALA A 75 7.48 -9.90 -6.66
CA ALA A 75 6.26 -10.67 -6.37
C ALA A 75 6.16 -11.10 -4.90
N THR A 76 7.28 -11.49 -4.28
CA THR A 76 7.35 -11.88 -2.87
C THR A 76 7.07 -10.70 -1.96
N TYR A 77 7.66 -9.54 -2.24
CA TYR A 77 7.40 -8.31 -1.50
C TYR A 77 5.96 -7.81 -1.65
N VAL A 78 5.40 -7.83 -2.86
CA VAL A 78 3.99 -7.48 -3.10
C VAL A 78 3.06 -8.40 -2.31
N ALA A 79 3.31 -9.72 -2.35
CA ALA A 79 2.56 -10.67 -1.55
C ALA A 79 2.72 -10.38 -0.05
N LEU A 80 3.94 -10.11 0.43
CA LEU A 80 4.19 -9.83 1.84
C LEU A 80 3.48 -8.56 2.32
N ALA A 81 3.45 -7.49 1.51
CA ALA A 81 2.70 -6.28 1.80
C ALA A 81 1.18 -6.53 1.83
N ALA A 82 0.66 -7.34 0.90
CA ALA A 82 -0.76 -7.65 0.80
C ALA A 82 -1.27 -8.51 1.97
N ARG A 83 -0.59 -9.63 2.29
CA ARG A 83 -1.11 -10.67 3.21
C ARG A 83 -0.20 -10.99 4.40
N GLY A 84 0.98 -10.38 4.50
CA GLY A 84 1.87 -10.58 5.63
C GLY A 84 1.27 -10.06 6.95
N ALA A 85 1.80 -10.54 8.07
CA ALA A 85 1.52 -9.96 9.38
C ALA A 85 1.90 -8.46 9.38
N GLY A 86 1.20 -7.64 10.16
CA GLY A 86 1.32 -6.16 10.10
C GLY A 86 2.76 -5.62 10.03
N PRO A 87 3.70 -6.04 10.90
CA PRO A 87 5.10 -5.62 10.81
C PRO A 87 5.80 -6.06 9.51
N CYS A 88 5.53 -7.27 9.03
CA CYS A 88 6.09 -7.79 7.77
C CYS A 88 5.54 -7.04 6.56
N ALA A 89 4.24 -6.74 6.58
CA ALA A 89 3.59 -5.94 5.55
C ALA A 89 4.17 -4.52 5.49
N ARG A 90 4.46 -3.91 6.66
CA ARG A 90 5.13 -2.60 6.75
C ARG A 90 6.54 -2.65 6.16
N LEU A 91 7.33 -3.65 6.54
CA LEU A 91 8.68 -3.85 6.00
C LEU A 91 8.63 -3.94 4.47
N ALA A 92 7.71 -4.75 3.93
CA ALA A 92 7.57 -4.90 2.50
C ALA A 92 7.09 -3.63 1.80
N GLN A 93 6.13 -2.91 2.40
CA GLN A 93 5.64 -1.63 1.89
C GLN A 93 6.75 -0.59 1.81
N ASN A 94 7.66 -0.54 2.78
CA ASN A 94 8.80 0.39 2.76
C ASN A 94 9.79 0.04 1.65
N ALA A 95 10.18 -1.24 1.52
CA ALA A 95 11.08 -1.68 0.45
C ALA A 95 10.51 -1.40 -0.95
N LEU A 96 9.22 -1.65 -1.16
CA LEU A 96 8.55 -1.36 -2.43
C LEU A 96 8.42 0.15 -2.71
N ARG A 97 8.32 0.98 -1.66
CA ARG A 97 8.31 2.44 -1.79
C ARG A 97 9.65 2.95 -2.28
N GLU A 98 10.74 2.48 -1.67
CA GLU A 98 12.09 2.84 -2.11
C GLU A 98 12.34 2.44 -3.57
N LEU A 99 11.83 1.28 -3.99
CA LEU A 99 11.88 0.83 -5.38
C LEU A 99 11.07 1.74 -6.33
N ASP A 100 9.90 2.24 -5.92
CA ASP A 100 9.09 3.19 -6.69
C ASP A 100 9.74 4.58 -6.77
N ASP A 101 10.34 5.04 -5.68
CA ASP A 101 11.08 6.30 -5.61
C ASP A 101 12.30 6.27 -6.55
N ALA A 102 12.94 5.10 -6.68
CA ALA A 102 13.98 4.84 -7.69
C ALA A 102 13.45 4.70 -9.13
N GLY A 103 12.13 4.82 -9.35
CA GLY A 103 11.50 4.73 -10.68
C GLY A 103 11.42 3.30 -11.24
N ARG A 104 11.57 2.29 -10.39
CA ARG A 104 11.64 0.87 -10.80
C ARG A 104 10.35 0.08 -10.52
N LEU A 105 9.28 0.76 -10.10
CA LEU A 105 7.96 0.16 -9.88
C LEU A 105 6.93 0.76 -10.85
N GLY A 106 6.34 -0.10 -11.69
CA GLY A 106 5.31 0.31 -12.63
C GLY A 106 4.01 0.78 -11.96
N SER A 107 3.23 1.62 -12.64
CA SER A 107 1.92 2.10 -12.16
C SER A 107 0.93 0.97 -11.90
N VAL A 108 0.86 -0.02 -12.81
CA VAL A 108 -0.05 -1.17 -12.68
C VAL A 108 0.27 -1.98 -11.43
N THR A 109 1.55 -2.29 -11.19
CA THR A 109 1.98 -3.02 -9.98
C THR A 109 1.68 -2.23 -8.71
N LEU A 110 1.93 -0.92 -8.71
CA LEU A 110 1.59 -0.06 -7.57
C LEU A 110 0.08 0.02 -7.35
N ALA A 111 -0.74 0.03 -8.40
CA ALA A 111 -2.20 0.04 -8.30
C ALA A 111 -2.72 -1.27 -7.67
N GLU A 112 -2.25 -2.44 -8.13
CA GLU A 112 -2.62 -3.73 -7.56
C GLU A 112 -2.17 -3.87 -6.09
N LEU A 113 -0.93 -3.48 -5.79
CA LEU A 113 -0.43 -3.39 -4.43
C LEU A 113 -1.31 -2.48 -3.57
N SER A 114 -1.64 -1.29 -4.08
CA SER A 114 -2.46 -0.31 -3.37
C SER A 114 -3.84 -0.88 -3.06
N LYS A 115 -4.50 -1.50 -4.04
CA LYS A 115 -5.81 -2.14 -3.84
C LYS A 115 -5.77 -3.17 -2.72
N ALA A 116 -4.74 -4.02 -2.69
CA ALA A 116 -4.58 -5.04 -1.66
C ALA A 116 -4.30 -4.43 -0.27
N VAL A 117 -3.39 -3.46 -0.17
CA VAL A 117 -3.02 -2.82 1.10
C VAL A 117 -4.15 -1.96 1.67
N LEU A 118 -4.91 -1.26 0.82
CA LEU A 118 -6.00 -0.38 1.23
C LEU A 118 -7.22 -1.12 1.75
N ALA A 119 -7.41 -2.39 1.36
CA ALA A 119 -8.45 -3.28 1.88
C ALA A 119 -8.12 -3.84 3.27
N ARG A 120 -6.90 -3.62 3.78
CA ARG A 120 -6.47 -4.13 5.08
C ARG A 120 -7.06 -3.30 6.24
N PRO A 121 -7.24 -3.89 7.44
CA PRO A 121 -7.80 -3.17 8.59
C PRO A 121 -6.79 -2.23 9.29
N GLU A 122 -5.48 -2.36 9.04
CA GLU A 122 -4.48 -1.57 9.77
C GLU A 122 -4.41 -0.12 9.25
N ARG A 123 -5.10 0.78 9.96
CA ARG A 123 -5.15 2.23 9.66
C ARG A 123 -3.79 2.85 9.31
N SER A 124 -2.70 2.45 9.97
CA SER A 124 -1.37 3.02 9.71
C SER A 124 -0.78 2.59 8.36
N LEU A 125 -0.96 1.34 7.94
CA LEU A 125 -0.53 0.85 6.62
C LEU A 125 -1.35 1.50 5.50
N VAL A 126 -2.67 1.58 5.70
CA VAL A 126 -3.60 2.20 4.75
C VAL A 126 -3.28 3.68 4.58
N ALA A 127 -3.07 4.43 5.67
CA ALA A 127 -2.72 5.84 5.61
C ALA A 127 -1.38 6.08 4.90
N ALA A 128 -0.38 5.23 5.14
CA ALA A 128 0.91 5.26 4.46
C ALA A 128 0.77 4.97 2.95
N GLN A 129 -0.08 4.01 2.57
CA GLN A 129 -0.37 3.69 1.17
C GLN A 129 -1.06 4.85 0.45
N LEU A 130 -2.08 5.47 1.07
CA LEU A 130 -2.73 6.66 0.50
C LEU A 130 -1.75 7.83 0.31
N SER A 131 -0.83 8.02 1.27
CA SER A 131 0.23 9.03 1.14
C SER A 131 1.21 8.71 0.01
N TRP A 132 1.47 7.42 -0.24
CA TRP A 132 2.29 6.98 -1.35
C TRP A 132 1.63 7.28 -2.68
N VAL A 133 0.38 6.84 -2.86
CA VAL A 133 -0.40 7.09 -4.09
C VAL A 133 -0.45 8.59 -4.41
N ASP A 134 -0.78 9.42 -3.41
CA ASP A 134 -0.81 10.88 -3.57
C ASP A 134 0.54 11.47 -4.00
N THR A 135 1.66 10.91 -3.51
CA THR A 135 3.01 11.35 -3.90
C THR A 135 3.41 10.84 -5.28
N ALA A 136 3.06 9.59 -5.61
CA ALA A 136 3.32 8.99 -6.91
C ALA A 136 2.58 9.74 -8.03
N VAL A 137 1.31 10.11 -7.82
CA VAL A 137 0.52 10.91 -8.79
C VAL A 137 1.06 12.34 -8.91
N ARG A 138 1.53 12.95 -7.81
CA ARG A 138 2.20 14.27 -7.89
C ARG A 138 3.49 14.22 -8.71
N ARG A 139 4.27 13.14 -8.57
CA ARG A 139 5.53 12.94 -9.28
C ARG A 139 5.28 12.69 -10.77
N ASP A 140 4.24 11.92 -11.09
CA ASP A 140 3.85 11.59 -12.46
C ASP A 140 2.33 11.47 -12.57
N SER A 141 1.69 12.49 -13.14
CA SER A 141 0.24 12.55 -13.27
C SER A 141 -0.32 11.53 -14.28
N SER A 142 0.51 10.95 -15.16
CA SER A 142 0.05 9.91 -16.09
C SER A 142 -0.41 8.63 -15.37
N ARG A 143 0.06 8.43 -14.13
CA ARG A 143 -0.31 7.30 -13.26
C ARG A 143 -1.66 7.49 -12.57
N ALA A 144 -2.28 8.68 -12.66
CA ALA A 144 -3.48 9.01 -11.91
C ALA A 144 -4.67 8.05 -12.16
N PRO A 145 -5.02 7.68 -13.42
CA PRO A 145 -6.15 6.78 -13.67
C PRO A 145 -6.08 5.46 -12.89
N GLU A 146 -4.94 4.78 -12.98
CA GLU A 146 -4.75 3.47 -12.34
C GLU A 146 -4.69 3.59 -10.82
N LEU A 147 -3.91 4.55 -10.31
CA LEU A 147 -3.69 4.70 -8.87
C LEU A 147 -4.93 5.22 -8.15
N LEU A 148 -5.67 6.17 -8.74
CA LEU A 148 -6.90 6.70 -8.14
C LEU A 148 -8.01 5.64 -8.13
N ASN A 149 -8.14 4.83 -9.19
CA ASN A 149 -9.07 3.70 -9.16
C ASN A 149 -8.75 2.75 -7.99
N ALA A 150 -7.48 2.45 -7.74
CA ALA A 150 -7.08 1.61 -6.61
C ALA A 150 -7.45 2.21 -5.23
N THR A 151 -7.49 3.55 -5.09
CA THR A 151 -7.87 4.20 -3.83
C THR A 151 -9.29 3.91 -3.37
N SER A 152 -10.18 3.54 -4.31
CA SER A 152 -11.57 3.18 -4.01
C SER A 152 -11.70 2.00 -3.06
N ALA A 153 -10.69 1.11 -2.99
CA ALA A 153 -10.66 0.01 -2.03
C ALA A 153 -10.71 0.48 -0.56
N ALA A 154 -10.27 1.71 -0.27
CA ALA A 154 -10.34 2.29 1.07
C ALA A 154 -11.72 2.89 1.42
N PHE A 155 -12.66 2.99 0.46
CA PHE A 155 -13.98 3.56 0.72
C PHE A 155 -14.85 2.67 1.62
N ALA A 156 -14.66 1.35 1.59
CA ALA A 156 -15.29 0.41 2.51
C ALA A 156 -14.55 0.24 3.85
N HIS A 157 -13.48 1.00 4.11
CA HIS A 157 -12.68 0.80 5.31
C HIS A 157 -13.49 1.17 6.58
N PRO A 158 -13.45 0.38 7.68
CA PRO A 158 -14.28 0.63 8.87
C PRO A 158 -14.06 2.00 9.55
N ALA A 159 -12.84 2.54 9.46
CA ALA A 159 -12.53 3.86 9.99
C ALA A 159 -12.89 4.98 9.01
N VAL A 160 -13.87 5.82 9.36
CA VAL A 160 -14.32 6.98 8.54
C VAL A 160 -13.17 7.94 8.19
N THR A 161 -12.23 8.15 9.11
CA THR A 161 -11.02 8.99 8.84
C THR A 161 -10.13 8.45 7.71
N VAL A 162 -10.14 7.14 7.45
CA VAL A 162 -9.43 6.52 6.31
C VAL A 162 -10.20 6.76 5.03
N GLN A 163 -11.52 6.56 5.06
CA GLN A 163 -12.42 6.85 3.94
C GLN A 163 -12.30 8.31 3.49
N GLU A 164 -12.34 9.25 4.43
CA GLU A 164 -12.16 10.68 4.19
C GLU A 164 -10.80 10.98 3.54
N ARG A 165 -9.72 10.37 4.04
CA ARG A 165 -8.38 10.55 3.45
C ARG A 165 -8.34 10.02 2.02
N ALA A 166 -8.95 8.88 1.73
CA ALA A 166 -9.02 8.33 0.38
C ALA A 166 -9.80 9.26 -0.56
N LEU A 167 -10.97 9.75 -0.12
CA LEU A 167 -11.77 10.69 -0.90
C LEU A 167 -11.00 11.99 -1.20
N ARG A 168 -10.27 12.53 -0.21
CA ARG A 168 -9.43 13.72 -0.41
C ARG A 168 -8.31 13.50 -1.43
N VAL A 169 -7.70 12.32 -1.47
CA VAL A 169 -6.69 11.97 -2.50
C VAL A 169 -7.33 11.96 -3.88
N VAL A 170 -8.50 11.34 -4.03
CA VAL A 170 -9.28 11.36 -5.27
C VAL A 170 -9.59 12.79 -5.70
N ILE A 171 -10.22 13.58 -4.83
CA ILE A 171 -10.64 14.96 -5.11
C ILE A 171 -9.47 15.83 -5.60
N ARG A 172 -8.31 15.71 -4.96
CA ARG A 172 -7.11 16.49 -5.29
C ARG A 172 -6.63 16.28 -6.73
N HIS A 173 -6.83 15.09 -7.26
CA HIS A 173 -6.26 14.65 -8.54
C HIS A 173 -7.31 14.42 -9.63
N LEU A 174 -8.58 14.82 -9.40
CA LEU A 174 -9.70 14.63 -10.34
C LEU A 174 -9.45 15.18 -11.74
N ARG A 175 -8.72 16.28 -11.87
CA ARG A 175 -8.40 16.90 -13.16
C ARG A 175 -7.61 15.98 -14.11
N HIS A 176 -7.06 14.88 -13.60
CA HIS A 176 -6.30 13.88 -14.36
C HIS A 176 -7.15 12.67 -14.77
N LEU A 177 -8.46 12.68 -14.49
CA LEU A 177 -9.38 11.61 -14.82
C LEU A 177 -10.33 12.01 -15.95
N ASP A 178 -10.70 11.04 -16.78
CA ASP A 178 -11.79 11.19 -17.74
C ASP A 178 -13.17 10.96 -17.08
N THR A 179 -14.23 11.15 -17.86
CA THR A 179 -15.62 10.99 -17.41
C THR A 179 -15.93 9.56 -16.97
N THR A 180 -15.39 8.55 -17.66
CA THR A 180 -15.62 7.13 -17.36
C THR A 180 -14.96 6.75 -16.03
N GLN A 181 -13.72 7.20 -15.81
CA GLN A 181 -12.96 7.00 -14.58
C GLN A 181 -13.61 7.74 -13.41
N THR A 182 -14.08 8.96 -13.64
CA THR A 182 -14.82 9.73 -12.63
C THR A 182 -16.12 9.03 -12.25
N ALA A 183 -16.87 8.49 -13.22
CA ALA A 183 -18.10 7.74 -12.97
C ALA A 183 -17.85 6.44 -12.17
N ALA A 184 -16.76 5.73 -12.45
CA ALA A 184 -16.38 4.55 -11.67
C ALA A 184 -16.09 4.90 -10.20
N LEU A 185 -15.40 6.01 -9.94
CA LEU A 185 -15.14 6.49 -8.58
C LEU A 185 -16.40 6.99 -7.87
N GLN A 186 -17.34 7.60 -8.60
CA GLN A 186 -18.65 7.96 -8.06
C GLN A 186 -19.45 6.73 -7.62
N ASP A 187 -19.44 5.66 -8.42
CA ASP A 187 -20.11 4.41 -8.07
C ASP A 187 -19.48 3.78 -6.82
N ALA A 188 -18.15 3.70 -6.78
CA ALA A 188 -17.43 3.19 -5.62
C ALA A 188 -17.65 4.04 -4.35
N ALA A 189 -17.81 5.35 -4.50
CA ALA A 189 -18.08 6.26 -3.38
C ALA A 189 -19.35 5.88 -2.61
N ARG A 190 -20.28 5.10 -3.17
CA ARG A 190 -21.44 4.56 -2.45
C ARG A 190 -21.10 3.68 -1.24
N GLN A 191 -19.86 3.22 -1.12
CA GLN A 191 -19.37 2.47 0.04
C GLN A 191 -18.95 3.36 1.22
N LEU A 192 -18.81 4.68 0.98
CA LEU A 192 -18.43 5.64 2.01
C LEU A 192 -19.54 5.79 3.07
N ASP A 193 -19.13 6.29 4.24
CA ASP A 193 -20.02 6.84 5.24
C ASP A 193 -20.97 7.89 4.63
N ALA A 194 -22.19 7.98 5.18
CA ALA A 194 -23.25 8.83 4.64
C ALA A 194 -22.82 10.28 4.42
N VAL A 195 -22.08 10.87 5.36
CA VAL A 195 -21.63 12.27 5.25
C VAL A 195 -20.65 12.44 4.09
N LEU A 196 -19.74 11.49 3.92
CA LEU A 196 -18.73 11.51 2.86
C LEU A 196 -19.33 11.17 1.48
N ARG A 197 -20.42 10.38 1.43
CA ARG A 197 -21.16 10.12 0.18
C ARG A 197 -21.78 11.39 -0.39
N ASP A 198 -22.36 12.23 0.46
CA ASP A 198 -22.97 13.49 0.04
C ASP A 198 -21.90 14.45 -0.49
N GLU A 199 -20.74 14.50 0.14
CA GLU A 199 -19.57 15.27 -0.35
C GLU A 199 -19.08 14.73 -1.69
N ALA A 200 -18.86 13.40 -1.80
CA ALA A 200 -18.39 12.78 -3.03
C ALA A 200 -19.35 13.03 -4.19
N THR A 201 -20.67 12.93 -3.96
CA THR A 201 -21.68 13.21 -4.98
C THR A 201 -21.61 14.66 -5.46
N ARG A 202 -21.44 15.61 -4.54
CA ARG A 202 -21.33 17.04 -4.87
C ARG A 202 -20.08 17.35 -5.70
N VAL A 203 -18.92 16.83 -5.27
CA VAL A 203 -17.62 17.16 -5.88
C VAL A 203 -17.36 16.37 -7.16
N LEU A 204 -17.63 15.06 -7.15
CA LEU A 204 -17.42 14.22 -8.32
C LEU A 204 -18.51 14.44 -9.37
N GLY A 205 -19.76 14.68 -8.94
CA GLY A 205 -20.90 14.90 -9.84
C GLY A 205 -20.86 16.25 -10.56
N GLY A 206 -20.27 17.29 -9.94
CA GLY A 206 -20.18 18.63 -10.54
C GLY A 206 -19.35 18.70 -11.83
N ASN A 207 -18.42 17.76 -12.04
CA ASN A 207 -17.60 17.72 -13.26
C ASN A 207 -18.36 17.14 -14.47
N ALA A 208 -19.42 16.35 -14.25
CA ALA A 208 -20.23 15.81 -15.35
C ALA A 208 -21.15 16.88 -15.98
N THR A 209 -21.57 17.89 -15.21
CA THR A 209 -22.52 18.91 -15.68
C THR A 209 -21.90 19.95 -16.61
N THR A 210 -20.57 20.13 -16.61
CA THR A 210 -19.93 21.16 -17.48
C THR A 210 -19.73 20.67 -18.92
N ALA A 211 -19.69 19.36 -19.18
CA ALA A 211 -19.51 18.82 -20.53
C ALA A 211 -20.83 18.68 -21.33
N ALA A 212 -21.99 18.73 -20.68
CA ALA A 212 -23.30 18.54 -21.33
C ALA A 212 -23.97 19.84 -21.81
N ALA A 213 -23.41 21.02 -21.50
CA ALA A 213 -24.02 22.32 -21.84
C ALA A 213 -23.67 22.86 -23.25
N SER A 214 -23.17 22.02 -24.16
CA SER A 214 -22.83 22.44 -25.54
C SER A 214 -23.48 21.55 -26.60
N GLN A 215 -24.76 21.23 -26.45
CA GLN A 215 -25.59 20.80 -27.59
C GLN A 215 -27.00 21.39 -27.47
N THR A 216 -27.17 22.57 -28.06
CA THR A 216 -28.49 23.02 -28.54
C THR A 216 -28.27 23.69 -29.90
N PRO A 217 -28.56 23.00 -31.01
CA PRO A 217 -28.79 23.67 -32.28
C PRO A 217 -30.14 24.42 -32.18
N PRO A 218 -30.23 25.70 -32.55
CA PRO A 218 -31.52 26.36 -32.68
C PRO A 218 -32.28 25.75 -33.87
N ALA A 219 -33.43 25.13 -33.62
CA ALA A 219 -34.36 24.77 -34.68
C ALA A 219 -35.00 26.06 -35.24
N LEU A 220 -34.61 26.40 -36.48
CA LEU A 220 -35.27 27.40 -37.31
C LEU A 220 -36.75 27.02 -37.50
N LEU A 221 -37.66 27.91 -37.10
CA LEU A 221 -39.06 27.82 -37.51
C LEU A 221 -39.19 28.34 -38.95
N PRO A 222 -39.94 27.65 -39.83
CA PRO A 222 -40.22 28.15 -41.17
C PRO A 222 -41.25 29.30 -41.13
N PRO A 223 -41.18 30.25 -42.08
CA PRO A 223 -42.14 31.36 -42.16
C PRO A 223 -43.49 30.87 -42.70
N TYR A 224 -44.57 31.36 -42.10
CA TYR A 224 -45.87 31.50 -42.76
C TYR A 224 -46.46 32.87 -42.41
#